data_AF-A0A7Y8MSK0-F1
#
_entry.id   AF-A0A7Y8MSK0-F1
#
_cell.length_a   1.000
_cell.length_b   1.000
_cell.length_c   1.000
_cell.angle_alpha   90.00
_cell.angle_beta   90.00
_cell.angle_gamma   90.00
#
_symmetry.space_group_name_H-M   'P 1'
#
loop_
_entity.id
_entity.type
_entity.pdbx_description
1 polymer ?
#
loop_
_entity_poly.entity_id
_entity_poly.type
_entity_poly.pdbx_seq_one_letter_code
_entity_poly.pdbx_strand_id
1 'polypeptide(L)'
;MRRSYLDYAMSVIVSRALPDARDGLKPVHRRILWSMHENGFTFNKPYRKSARVVGDVMGKYHPHGDSAIYDALVRLAQDFSMRLPLLDGQGNFGSLDGDPPAAMRYTEVRMAKSADAMLSDIDQDTVDFVPNYDGAEHEPSVLPARFPNLLVNGAGGIAVGMATNIPPHNLGEIIDACLATIADPAITMEQLVEIVPGPDFPTGGLIIGRGAARAALAKGRGSVLMRARLHVEEIRKDREAIIVTEIPYQVNKASMIEKIAEMVRDKKIEGISDLRDESDRQGVRVVIELKRDAMADVVLNQLYRFSQLQTSFGVNMLALNQGRPELLSLKDLIGAFIAFREQVVTRRTKFDLKKARDRAHELVGLAIAVANIDEVI
;
A
#
# COMPACT_ATOMS: atom_id res chain seq x y z
N MET A 1 -24.45 15.80 22.59
CA MET A 1 -23.03 15.41 22.74
C MET A 1 -22.80 13.92 22.46
N ARG A 2 -23.42 12.97 23.20
CA ARG A 2 -23.22 11.52 22.96
C ARG A 2 -23.55 11.06 21.52
N ARG A 3 -24.69 11.48 20.97
CA ARG A 3 -25.10 11.13 19.59
C ARG A 3 -24.14 11.66 18.54
N SER A 4 -23.85 12.97 18.57
CA SER A 4 -22.89 13.61 17.65
C SER A 4 -21.49 13.00 17.72
N TYR A 5 -21.04 12.59 18.92
CA TYR A 5 -19.77 11.89 19.09
C TYR A 5 -19.80 10.49 18.45
N LEU A 6 -20.87 9.72 18.65
CA LEU A 6 -21.03 8.39 18.05
C LEU A 6 -21.10 8.47 16.52
N ASP A 7 -21.87 9.42 15.98
CA ASP A 7 -21.99 9.61 14.52
C ASP A 7 -20.64 9.98 13.91
N TYR A 8 -19.89 10.89 14.54
CA TYR A 8 -18.53 11.25 14.12
C TYR A 8 -17.56 10.07 14.24
N ALA A 9 -17.58 9.34 15.35
CA ALA A 9 -16.70 8.20 15.58
C ALA A 9 -16.94 7.12 14.52
N MET A 10 -18.20 6.75 14.28
CA MET A 10 -18.55 5.77 13.25
C MET A 10 -18.14 6.23 11.85
N SER A 11 -18.36 7.50 11.51
CA SER A 11 -17.93 8.07 10.22
C SER A 11 -16.42 7.98 10.04
N VAL A 12 -15.62 8.30 11.06
CA VAL A 12 -14.15 8.23 10.98
C VAL A 12 -13.66 6.79 10.89
N ILE A 13 -14.25 5.88 11.65
CA ILE A 13 -13.86 4.46 11.66
C ILE A 13 -14.14 3.80 10.31
N VAL A 14 -15.38 3.93 9.82
CA VAL A 14 -15.85 3.19 8.63
C VAL A 14 -15.47 3.89 7.34
N SER A 15 -15.55 5.23 7.29
CA SER A 15 -15.50 5.98 6.04
C SER A 15 -14.22 6.80 5.85
N ARG A 16 -13.19 6.61 6.70
CA ARG A 16 -11.94 7.39 6.59
C ARG A 16 -10.68 6.62 6.94
N ALA A 17 -10.59 6.12 8.17
CA ALA A 17 -9.31 5.79 8.77
C ALA A 17 -8.86 4.34 8.52
N LEU A 18 -9.80 3.39 8.45
CA LEU A 18 -9.49 1.97 8.27
C LEU A 18 -9.67 1.54 6.81
N PRO A 19 -8.82 0.64 6.30
CA PRO A 19 -9.02 0.00 5.00
C PRO A 19 -10.12 -1.06 5.05
N ASP A 20 -10.74 -1.33 3.91
CA ASP A 20 -11.59 -2.52 3.73
C ASP A 20 -10.70 -3.78 3.57
N ALA A 21 -11.04 -4.87 4.26
CA ALA A 21 -10.25 -6.10 4.23
C ALA A 21 -10.17 -6.74 2.83
N ARG A 22 -11.14 -6.44 1.95
CA ARG A 22 -11.30 -7.05 0.63
C ARG A 22 -10.35 -6.44 -0.42
N ASP A 23 -10.27 -5.12 -0.49
CA ASP A 23 -9.43 -4.41 -1.48
C ASP A 23 -8.23 -3.68 -0.85
N GLY A 24 -8.17 -3.58 0.47
CA GLY A 24 -7.11 -2.90 1.20
C GLY A 24 -7.08 -1.38 1.04
N LEU A 25 -8.16 -0.77 0.55
CA LEU A 25 -8.21 0.66 0.29
C LEU A 25 -9.06 1.39 1.33
N LYS A 26 -8.58 2.58 1.67
CA LYS A 26 -9.40 3.61 2.30
C LYS A 26 -10.28 4.28 1.24
N PRO A 27 -11.41 4.91 1.62
CA PRO A 27 -12.29 5.56 0.66
C PRO A 27 -11.60 6.58 -0.25
N VAL A 28 -10.67 7.40 0.27
CA VAL A 28 -9.93 8.38 -0.56
C VAL A 28 -9.10 7.70 -1.66
N HIS A 29 -8.39 6.61 -1.35
CA HIS A 29 -7.59 5.88 -2.34
C HIS A 29 -8.48 5.23 -3.39
N ARG A 30 -9.60 4.62 -2.97
CA ARG A 30 -10.58 4.00 -3.87
C ARG A 30 -11.16 5.01 -4.85
N ARG A 31 -11.55 6.19 -4.36
CA ARG A 31 -12.11 7.28 -5.16
C ARG A 31 -11.11 7.86 -6.15
N ILE A 32 -9.83 7.97 -5.77
CA ILE A 32 -8.76 8.37 -6.69
C ILE A 32 -8.66 7.37 -7.85
N LEU A 33 -8.55 6.07 -7.55
CA LEU A 33 -8.45 5.03 -8.59
C LEU A 33 -9.70 4.97 -9.47
N TRP A 34 -10.90 5.08 -8.87
CA TRP A 34 -12.17 5.10 -9.59
C TRP A 34 -12.27 6.29 -10.55
N SER A 35 -12.03 7.51 -10.06
CA SER A 35 -12.07 8.72 -10.90
C SER A 35 -11.05 8.67 -12.04
N MET A 36 -9.86 8.11 -11.80
CA MET A 36 -8.85 7.91 -12.85
C MET A 36 -9.27 6.85 -13.87
N HIS A 37 -9.97 5.80 -13.44
CA HIS A 37 -10.53 4.77 -14.32
C HIS A 37 -11.61 5.36 -15.25
N GLU A 38 -12.59 6.07 -14.71
CA GLU A 38 -13.67 6.69 -15.50
C GLU A 38 -13.15 7.69 -16.54
N ASN A 39 -12.11 8.43 -16.18
CA ASN A 39 -11.45 9.36 -17.08
C ASN A 39 -10.49 8.69 -18.09
N GLY A 40 -10.29 7.37 -18.01
CA GLY A 40 -9.41 6.62 -18.89
C GLY A 40 -7.92 6.97 -18.71
N PHE A 41 -7.48 7.32 -17.49
CA PHE A 41 -6.09 7.66 -17.17
C PHE A 41 -5.26 6.39 -16.87
N THR A 42 -5.37 5.39 -17.74
CA THR A 42 -4.71 4.09 -17.64
C THR A 42 -3.20 4.18 -17.90
N PHE A 43 -2.46 3.14 -17.50
CA PHE A 43 -0.99 3.09 -17.59
C PHE A 43 -0.43 3.28 -19.01
N ASN A 44 -1.21 2.92 -20.04
CA ASN A 44 -0.82 3.02 -21.44
C ASN A 44 -1.21 4.36 -22.10
N LYS A 45 -1.71 5.32 -21.32
CA LYS A 45 -2.05 6.68 -21.79
C LYS A 45 -1.03 7.70 -21.29
N PRO A 46 -0.96 8.90 -21.89
CA PRO A 46 -0.08 9.96 -21.41
C PRO A 46 -0.49 10.43 -20.02
N TYR A 47 0.48 10.95 -19.27
CA TYR A 47 0.24 11.55 -17.96
C TYR A 47 -0.78 12.70 -18.02
N ARG A 48 -1.39 13.00 -16.87
CA ARG A 48 -2.37 14.07 -16.69
C ARG A 48 -2.01 14.89 -15.48
N LYS A 49 -2.26 16.20 -15.51
CA LYS A 49 -2.02 17.07 -14.36
C LYS A 49 -2.71 16.52 -13.11
N SER A 50 -1.97 16.40 -12.01
CA SER A 50 -2.50 15.89 -10.74
C SER A 50 -3.68 16.72 -10.26
N ALA A 51 -3.64 18.04 -10.45
CA ALA A 51 -4.74 18.96 -10.14
C ALA A 51 -6.08 18.58 -10.83
N ARG A 52 -6.03 17.99 -12.03
CA ARG A 52 -7.24 17.52 -12.73
C ARG A 52 -7.86 16.33 -12.01
N VAL A 53 -7.05 15.33 -11.64
CA VAL A 53 -7.50 14.17 -10.88
C VAL A 53 -8.06 14.59 -9.53
N VAL A 54 -7.34 15.45 -8.81
CA VAL A 54 -7.77 15.96 -7.49
C VAL A 54 -9.10 16.70 -7.59
N GLY A 55 -9.25 17.57 -8.60
CA GLY A 55 -10.49 18.31 -8.84
C GLY A 55 -11.69 17.40 -9.13
N ASP A 56 -11.52 16.40 -9.99
CA ASP A 56 -12.58 15.44 -10.32
C ASP A 56 -12.97 14.59 -9.10
N VAL A 57 -11.99 14.07 -8.36
CA VAL A 57 -12.22 13.30 -7.13
C VAL A 57 -12.98 14.14 -6.11
N MET A 58 -12.56 15.38 -5.90
CA MET A 58 -13.19 16.30 -4.95
C MET A 58 -14.63 16.63 -5.35
N GLY A 59 -14.84 16.95 -6.63
CA GLY A 59 -16.13 17.39 -7.15
C GLY A 59 -17.17 16.29 -7.32
N LYS A 60 -16.75 15.03 -7.45
CA LYS A 60 -17.68 13.89 -7.66
C LYS A 60 -17.81 12.96 -6.47
N TYR A 61 -16.72 12.66 -5.75
CA TYR A 61 -16.70 11.52 -4.82
C TYR A 61 -16.22 11.86 -3.40
N HIS A 62 -15.27 12.78 -3.24
CA HIS A 62 -14.58 13.02 -1.98
C HIS A 62 -14.76 14.46 -1.48
N PRO A 63 -15.79 14.75 -0.65
CA PRO A 63 -16.13 16.10 -0.21
C PRO A 63 -15.22 16.60 0.92
N HIS A 64 -13.90 16.54 0.71
CA HIS A 64 -12.84 16.96 1.62
C HIS A 64 -11.78 17.76 0.87
N GLY A 65 -10.88 18.41 1.60
CA GLY A 65 -9.87 19.31 1.03
C GLY A 65 -9.00 18.65 -0.04
N ASP A 66 -8.69 19.43 -1.07
CA ASP A 66 -7.82 19.08 -2.19
C ASP A 66 -6.44 18.57 -1.74
N SER A 67 -5.86 19.19 -0.71
CA SER A 67 -4.58 18.79 -0.12
C SER A 67 -4.58 17.33 0.36
N ALA A 68 -5.61 16.91 1.09
CA ALA A 68 -5.71 15.54 1.60
C ALA A 68 -5.84 14.51 0.47
N ILE A 69 -6.55 14.86 -0.61
CA ILE A 69 -6.67 14.02 -1.80
C ILE A 69 -5.33 13.94 -2.52
N TYR A 70 -4.64 15.08 -2.67
CA TYR A 70 -3.34 15.14 -3.32
C TYR A 70 -2.27 14.38 -2.55
N ASP A 71 -2.22 14.49 -1.22
CA ASP A 71 -1.28 13.75 -0.38
C ASP A 71 -1.52 12.23 -0.48
N ALA A 72 -2.79 11.82 -0.50
CA ALA A 72 -3.18 10.43 -0.73
C ALA A 72 -2.74 9.95 -2.12
N LEU A 73 -2.94 10.78 -3.16
CA LEU A 73 -2.51 10.50 -4.54
C LEU A 73 -0.98 10.37 -4.63
N VAL A 74 -0.23 11.29 -4.01
CA VAL A 74 1.23 11.25 -3.99
C VAL A 74 1.72 9.98 -3.33
N ARG A 75 1.15 9.59 -2.18
CA ARG A 75 1.50 8.33 -1.50
C ARG A 75 1.28 7.12 -2.41
N LEU A 76 0.23 7.13 -3.26
CA LEU A 76 -0.06 6.04 -4.19
C LEU A 76 1.00 5.86 -5.30
N ALA A 77 1.84 6.87 -5.53
CA ALA A 77 2.90 6.89 -6.54
C ALA A 77 4.32 6.74 -5.97
N GLN A 78 4.51 6.85 -4.64
CA GLN A 78 5.82 6.76 -3.98
C GLN A 78 6.23 5.29 -3.79
N ASP A 79 7.30 4.88 -4.46
CA ASP A 79 7.89 3.53 -4.36
C ASP A 79 8.50 3.23 -2.98
N PHE A 80 9.03 4.24 -2.28
CA PHE A 80 9.50 4.10 -0.90
C PHE A 80 8.36 4.02 0.14
N SER A 81 7.14 4.41 -0.23
CA SER A 81 5.96 4.35 0.63
C SER A 81 5.11 3.11 0.36
N MET A 82 5.08 2.62 -0.89
CA MET A 82 4.28 1.50 -1.33
C MET A 82 5.14 0.41 -1.97
N ARG A 83 4.94 -0.84 -1.52
CA ARG A 83 5.65 -1.99 -2.05
C ARG A 83 5.32 -2.29 -3.52
N LEU A 84 4.09 -1.98 -3.92
CA LEU A 84 3.59 -2.04 -5.29
C LEU A 84 2.77 -0.75 -5.55
N PRO A 85 3.40 0.32 -6.06
CA PRO A 85 2.72 1.58 -6.37
C PRO A 85 1.51 1.35 -7.24
N LEU A 86 0.42 2.08 -6.98
CA LEU A 86 -0.83 2.00 -7.75
C LEU A 86 -0.94 3.13 -8.77
N LEU A 87 -0.18 4.20 -8.58
CA LEU A 87 -0.08 5.31 -9.51
C LEU A 87 1.37 5.46 -10.00
N ASP A 88 1.51 6.04 -11.19
CA ASP A 88 2.78 6.37 -11.83
C ASP A 88 2.82 7.89 -11.99
N GLY A 89 3.81 8.52 -11.35
CA GLY A 89 3.95 9.97 -11.24
C GLY A 89 5.11 10.51 -12.07
N GLN A 90 4.92 11.67 -12.69
CA GLN A 90 5.95 12.44 -13.37
C GLN A 90 6.15 13.80 -12.68
N GLY A 91 7.38 14.09 -12.27
CA GLY A 91 7.75 15.28 -11.50
C GLY A 91 8.26 14.90 -10.10
N ASN A 92 8.35 15.89 -9.21
CA ASN A 92 8.78 15.65 -7.83
C ASN A 92 7.59 15.18 -6.97
N PHE A 93 7.59 13.90 -6.58
CA PHE A 93 6.60 13.27 -5.70
C PHE A 93 7.13 13.09 -4.27
N GLY A 94 8.16 13.84 -3.89
CA GLY A 94 8.82 13.75 -2.59
C GLY A 94 9.98 12.75 -2.59
N SER A 95 10.68 12.67 -1.46
CA SER A 95 11.89 11.86 -1.31
C SER A 95 11.94 11.14 0.04
N LEU A 96 12.88 10.20 0.18
CA LEU A 96 13.23 9.58 1.47
C LEU A 96 13.81 10.57 2.48
N ASP A 97 14.30 11.72 2.00
CA ASP A 97 14.75 12.85 2.83
C ASP A 97 13.60 13.63 3.45
N GLY A 98 12.36 13.31 3.07
CA GLY A 98 11.16 14.01 3.50
C GLY A 98 10.97 15.37 2.84
N ASP A 99 11.64 15.59 1.71
CA ASP A 99 11.28 16.72 0.86
C ASP A 99 9.82 16.56 0.46
N PRO A 100 9.01 17.62 0.62
CA PRO A 100 7.61 17.55 0.24
C PRO A 100 7.49 17.37 -1.28
N PRO A 101 6.40 16.73 -1.75
CA PRO A 101 6.11 16.70 -3.17
C PRO A 101 5.93 18.12 -3.72
N ALA A 102 6.22 18.32 -5.00
CA ALA A 102 5.86 19.56 -5.67
C ALA A 102 4.32 19.72 -5.66
N ALA A 103 3.84 20.97 -5.72
CA ALA A 103 2.40 21.23 -5.76
C ALA A 103 1.71 20.55 -6.97
N MET A 104 0.44 20.17 -6.80
CA MET A 104 -0.36 19.42 -7.79
C MET A 104 -0.49 20.08 -9.18
N ARG A 105 -0.14 21.37 -9.31
CA ARG A 105 -0.07 22.09 -10.59
C ARG A 105 1.16 21.73 -11.43
N TYR A 106 2.21 21.22 -10.81
CA TYR A 106 3.47 20.86 -11.48
C TYR A 106 3.53 19.38 -11.81
N THR A 107 3.05 18.53 -10.90
CA THR A 107 3.10 17.07 -11.07
C THR A 107 2.05 16.58 -12.05
N GLU A 108 2.37 15.46 -12.70
CA GLU A 108 1.45 14.71 -13.54
C GLU A 108 1.41 13.25 -13.10
N VAL A 109 0.30 12.58 -13.35
CA VAL A 109 0.03 11.23 -12.86
C VAL A 109 -0.83 10.45 -13.87
N ARG A 110 -0.67 9.14 -13.84
CA ARG A 110 -1.57 8.15 -14.46
C ARG A 110 -1.62 6.91 -13.56
N MET A 111 -2.52 5.97 -13.85
CA MET A 111 -2.53 4.69 -13.14
C MET A 111 -1.27 3.89 -13.47
N ALA A 112 -0.68 3.24 -12.47
CA ALA A 112 0.35 2.24 -12.72
C ALA A 112 -0.30 0.95 -13.25
N LYS A 113 0.48 0.10 -13.93
CA LYS A 113 -0.02 -1.18 -14.48
C LYS A 113 -0.64 -2.09 -13.40
N SER A 114 -0.18 -1.99 -12.16
CA SER A 114 -0.73 -2.68 -10.99
C SER A 114 -2.18 -2.28 -10.68
N ALA A 115 -2.55 -1.00 -10.87
CA ALA A 115 -3.90 -0.52 -10.57
C ALA A 115 -4.95 -1.07 -11.54
N ASP A 116 -4.58 -1.42 -12.78
CA ASP A 116 -5.50 -2.12 -13.69
C ASP A 116 -6.01 -3.43 -13.06
N ALA A 117 -5.17 -4.16 -12.33
CA ALA A 117 -5.58 -5.37 -11.62
C ALA A 117 -6.53 -5.08 -10.45
N MET A 118 -6.54 -3.87 -9.91
CA MET A 118 -7.52 -3.46 -8.90
C MET A 118 -8.92 -3.22 -9.49
N LEU A 119 -8.98 -2.68 -10.70
CA LEU A 119 -10.21 -2.21 -11.35
C LEU A 119 -10.77 -3.16 -12.42
N SER A 120 -10.00 -4.15 -12.86
CA SER A 120 -10.43 -5.11 -13.87
C SER A 120 -11.78 -5.75 -13.52
N ASP A 121 -12.68 -5.80 -14.51
CA ASP A 121 -14.06 -6.32 -14.43
C ASP A 121 -15.05 -5.45 -13.65
N ILE A 122 -14.71 -4.21 -13.28
CA ILE A 122 -15.61 -3.33 -12.52
C ILE A 122 -16.93 -3.02 -13.27
N ASP A 123 -16.89 -2.95 -14.60
CA ASP A 123 -18.06 -2.70 -15.46
C ASP A 123 -18.94 -3.94 -15.69
N GLN A 124 -18.60 -5.09 -15.10
CA GLN A 124 -19.29 -6.37 -15.29
C GLN A 124 -20.15 -6.75 -14.08
N ASP A 125 -20.73 -5.75 -13.40
CA ASP A 125 -21.57 -5.92 -12.21
C ASP A 125 -20.89 -6.79 -11.14
N THR A 126 -19.59 -6.59 -10.91
CA THR A 126 -18.78 -7.42 -10.01
C THR A 126 -18.77 -6.94 -8.56
N VAL A 127 -19.10 -5.67 -8.33
CA VAL A 127 -19.11 -5.01 -7.04
C VAL A 127 -20.35 -4.12 -6.92
N ASP A 128 -20.73 -3.80 -5.68
CA ASP A 128 -21.85 -2.90 -5.45
C ASP A 128 -21.43 -1.44 -5.59
N PHE A 129 -22.25 -0.69 -6.31
CA PHE A 129 -22.15 0.75 -6.43
C PHE A 129 -23.12 1.42 -5.47
N VAL A 130 -22.68 2.51 -4.87
CA VAL A 130 -23.49 3.35 -3.97
C VAL A 130 -23.57 4.76 -4.53
N PRO A 131 -24.66 5.50 -4.27
CA PRO A 131 -24.71 6.91 -4.59
C PRO A 131 -23.56 7.66 -3.89
N ASN A 132 -22.99 8.64 -4.58
CA ASN A 132 -22.04 9.58 -3.99
C ASN A 132 -22.72 10.48 -2.95
N TYR A 133 -21.99 11.46 -2.40
CA TYR A 133 -22.46 12.27 -1.28
C TYR A 133 -23.65 13.19 -1.60
N ASP A 134 -23.88 13.54 -2.88
CA ASP A 134 -25.00 14.37 -3.33
C ASP A 134 -26.04 13.60 -4.18
N GLY A 135 -25.81 12.30 -4.41
CA GLY A 135 -26.69 11.42 -5.17
C GLY A 135 -26.67 11.62 -6.69
N ALA A 136 -25.79 12.47 -7.22
CA ALA A 136 -25.69 12.73 -8.66
C ALA A 136 -24.88 11.67 -9.42
N GLU A 137 -23.91 11.04 -8.74
CA GLU A 137 -23.00 10.04 -9.31
C GLU A 137 -23.05 8.74 -8.50
N HIS A 138 -22.47 7.67 -9.05
CA HIS A 138 -22.30 6.40 -8.34
C HIS A 138 -20.81 6.09 -8.15
N GLU A 139 -20.46 5.51 -7.01
CA GLU A 139 -19.10 5.07 -6.71
C GLU A 139 -19.07 3.61 -6.22
N PRO A 140 -18.00 2.86 -6.51
CA PRO A 140 -17.86 1.50 -6.04
C PRO A 140 -17.63 1.48 -4.52
N SER A 141 -18.38 0.65 -3.80
CA SER A 141 -18.18 0.42 -2.36
C SER A 141 -16.82 -0.24 -2.05
N VAL A 142 -16.36 -1.08 -2.96
CA VAL A 142 -15.10 -1.85 -2.94
C VAL A 142 -14.63 -2.04 -4.38
N LEU A 143 -13.32 -2.15 -4.63
CA LEU A 143 -12.82 -2.51 -5.96
C LEU A 143 -12.77 -4.03 -6.18
N PRO A 144 -12.90 -4.54 -7.42
CA PRO A 144 -12.81 -5.97 -7.71
C PRO A 144 -11.53 -6.66 -7.20
N ALA A 145 -10.41 -5.92 -7.15
CA ALA A 145 -9.12 -6.32 -6.56
C ALA A 145 -8.68 -7.74 -6.97
N ARG A 146 -7.98 -7.88 -8.10
CA ARG A 146 -7.45 -9.19 -8.56
C ARG A 146 -6.19 -9.66 -7.82
N PHE A 147 -5.66 -8.87 -6.88
CA PHE A 147 -4.58 -9.25 -5.98
C PHE A 147 -4.84 -8.73 -4.56
N PRO A 148 -4.27 -9.37 -3.53
CA PRO A 148 -4.52 -9.06 -2.12
C PRO A 148 -3.78 -7.79 -1.66
N ASN A 149 -4.21 -6.63 -2.18
CA ASN A 149 -3.55 -5.34 -2.01
C ASN A 149 -3.32 -4.93 -0.55
N LEU A 150 -4.23 -5.28 0.38
CA LEU A 150 -4.08 -4.94 1.80
C LEU A 150 -2.78 -5.51 2.40
N LEU A 151 -2.46 -6.76 2.09
CA LEU A 151 -1.25 -7.42 2.58
C LEU A 151 -0.02 -6.98 1.78
N VAL A 152 -0.14 -6.82 0.46
CA VAL A 152 0.96 -6.43 -0.42
C VAL A 152 1.46 -5.03 -0.08
N ASN A 153 0.55 -4.05 0.00
CA ASN A 153 0.92 -2.65 0.18
C ASN A 153 0.83 -2.17 1.64
N GLY A 154 0.22 -2.97 2.52
CA GLY A 154 -0.04 -2.56 3.88
C GLY A 154 -1.05 -1.42 3.98
N ALA A 155 -1.30 -0.98 5.21
CA ALA A 155 -2.17 0.16 5.49
C ALA A 155 -1.84 0.74 6.86
N GLY A 156 -1.81 2.07 6.97
CA GLY A 156 -1.68 2.77 8.24
C GLY A 156 -2.83 3.74 8.43
N GLY A 157 -3.34 3.90 9.65
CA GLY A 157 -4.44 4.82 9.92
C GLY A 157 -4.77 4.94 11.40
N ILE A 158 -5.23 6.13 11.80
CA ILE A 158 -5.68 6.40 13.17
C ILE A 158 -7.15 6.80 13.08
N ALA A 159 -8.00 6.06 13.79
CA ALA A 159 -9.43 6.32 13.91
C ALA A 159 -9.77 6.74 15.35
N VAL A 160 -11.06 6.93 15.64
CA VAL A 160 -11.50 7.24 17.00
C VAL A 160 -11.41 5.99 17.88
N GLY A 161 -10.45 5.97 18.81
CA GLY A 161 -10.27 4.88 19.78
C GLY A 161 -9.58 3.62 19.22
N MET A 162 -9.10 3.65 17.97
CA MET A 162 -8.44 2.52 17.33
C MET A 162 -7.43 2.99 16.29
N ALA A 163 -6.48 2.13 15.93
CA ALA A 163 -5.50 2.39 14.90
C ALA A 163 -5.26 1.11 14.09
N THR A 164 -4.73 1.27 12.88
CA THR A 164 -4.26 0.18 12.02
C THR A 164 -2.85 0.49 11.56
N ASN A 165 -2.01 -0.54 11.52
CA ASN A 165 -0.65 -0.48 11.00
C ASN A 165 -0.27 -1.87 10.49
N ILE A 166 -0.64 -2.14 9.24
CA ILE A 166 -0.40 -3.38 8.51
C ILE A 166 0.87 -3.18 7.68
N PRO A 167 1.92 -4.00 7.87
CA PRO A 167 3.14 -3.89 7.08
C PRO A 167 2.92 -4.42 5.65
N PRO A 168 3.67 -3.93 4.66
CA PRO A 168 3.69 -4.47 3.31
C PRO A 168 4.36 -5.85 3.24
N HIS A 169 4.03 -6.61 2.21
CA HIS A 169 4.53 -7.97 1.95
C HIS A 169 4.84 -8.19 0.48
N ASN A 170 5.60 -9.22 0.20
CA ASN A 170 5.94 -9.60 -1.16
C ASN A 170 4.69 -10.10 -1.90
N LEU A 171 4.47 -9.61 -3.13
CA LEU A 171 3.31 -10.03 -3.94
C LEU A 171 3.31 -11.54 -4.22
N GLY A 172 4.46 -12.12 -4.55
CA GLY A 172 4.58 -13.55 -4.85
C GLY A 172 4.22 -14.41 -3.65
N GLU A 173 4.84 -14.13 -2.49
CA GLU A 173 4.59 -14.87 -1.25
C GLU A 173 3.11 -14.82 -0.82
N ILE A 174 2.45 -13.67 -0.92
CA ILE A 174 1.03 -13.58 -0.58
C ILE A 174 0.16 -14.33 -1.58
N ILE A 175 0.47 -14.27 -2.89
CA ILE A 175 -0.26 -15.06 -3.89
C ILE A 175 -0.07 -16.56 -3.65
N ASP A 176 1.15 -17.02 -3.36
CA ASP A 176 1.43 -18.41 -3.03
C ASP A 176 0.67 -18.86 -1.78
N ALA A 177 0.57 -18.00 -0.77
CA ALA A 177 -0.23 -18.27 0.43
C ALA A 177 -1.74 -18.35 0.14
N CYS A 178 -2.26 -17.49 -0.76
CA CYS A 178 -3.64 -17.60 -1.24
C CYS A 178 -3.87 -18.92 -1.99
N LEU A 179 -2.99 -19.31 -2.90
CA LEU A 179 -3.08 -20.56 -3.66
C LEU A 179 -3.02 -21.78 -2.73
N ALA A 180 -2.13 -21.77 -1.74
CA ALA A 180 -2.03 -22.83 -0.74
C ALA A 180 -3.32 -22.95 0.09
N THR A 181 -3.92 -21.82 0.48
CA THR A 181 -5.21 -21.81 1.20
C THR A 181 -6.38 -22.31 0.34
N ILE A 182 -6.38 -22.02 -0.97
CA ILE A 182 -7.39 -22.55 -1.89
C ILE A 182 -7.24 -24.06 -2.06
N ALA A 183 -6.00 -24.55 -2.17
CA ALA A 183 -5.70 -25.97 -2.32
C ALA A 183 -6.01 -26.78 -1.05
N ASP A 184 -5.71 -26.21 0.11
CA ASP A 184 -6.00 -26.79 1.43
C ASP A 184 -6.67 -25.74 2.34
N PRO A 185 -8.02 -25.72 2.40
CA PRO A 185 -8.73 -24.83 3.31
C PRO A 185 -8.42 -25.04 4.81
N ALA A 186 -7.86 -26.20 5.18
CA ALA A 186 -7.46 -26.51 6.55
C ALA A 186 -6.02 -26.06 6.89
N ILE A 187 -5.29 -25.47 5.93
CA ILE A 187 -3.90 -25.03 6.11
C ILE A 187 -3.70 -24.26 7.43
N THR A 188 -2.69 -24.63 8.20
CA THR A 188 -2.45 -24.04 9.50
C THR A 188 -1.71 -22.71 9.38
N MET A 189 -1.78 -21.91 10.45
CA MET A 189 -1.04 -20.65 10.50
C MET A 189 0.48 -20.89 10.40
N GLU A 190 0.98 -21.97 10.99
CA GLU A 190 2.39 -22.38 10.95
C GLU A 190 2.85 -22.63 9.51
N GLN A 191 2.02 -23.29 8.70
CA GLN A 191 2.33 -23.53 7.29
C GLN A 191 2.31 -22.22 6.49
N LEU A 192 1.35 -21.33 6.76
CA LEU A 192 1.26 -20.03 6.09
C LEU A 192 2.47 -19.14 6.36
N VAL A 193 3.02 -19.14 7.58
CA VAL A 193 4.22 -18.34 7.92
C VAL A 193 5.54 -18.94 7.43
N GLU A 194 5.52 -20.17 6.90
CA GLU A 194 6.65 -20.68 6.12
C GLU A 194 6.63 -20.14 4.68
N ILE A 195 5.44 -19.90 4.11
CA ILE A 195 5.27 -19.26 2.79
C ILE A 195 5.49 -17.74 2.89
N VAL A 196 4.95 -17.11 3.93
CA VAL A 196 5.07 -15.67 4.22
C VAL A 196 5.92 -15.49 5.48
N PRO A 197 7.26 -15.48 5.36
CA PRO A 197 8.15 -15.47 6.51
C PRO A 197 8.09 -14.18 7.33
N GLY A 198 7.64 -13.08 6.73
CA GLY A 198 7.48 -11.78 7.37
C GLY A 198 7.18 -10.67 6.36
N PRO A 199 7.14 -9.41 6.82
CA PRO A 199 7.02 -8.25 5.95
C PRO A 199 8.12 -8.12 4.90
N ASP A 200 7.79 -7.47 3.78
CA ASP A 200 8.71 -7.06 2.72
C ASP A 200 8.57 -5.55 2.52
N PHE A 201 9.42 -4.78 3.18
CA PHE A 201 9.35 -3.32 3.17
C PHE A 201 9.94 -2.73 1.88
N PRO A 202 9.31 -1.70 1.30
CA PRO A 202 9.82 -1.08 0.07
C PRO A 202 11.21 -0.45 0.23
N THR A 203 11.60 -0.03 1.43
CA THR A 203 12.93 0.52 1.71
C THR A 203 13.99 -0.56 1.98
N GLY A 204 13.61 -1.84 1.94
CA GLY A 204 14.49 -2.95 2.28
C GLY A 204 14.80 -3.01 3.78
N GLY A 205 16.08 -3.16 4.11
CA GLY A 205 16.59 -3.36 5.45
C GLY A 205 16.59 -4.83 5.87
N LEU A 206 16.75 -5.04 7.17
CA LEU A 206 16.85 -6.34 7.81
C LEU A 206 15.77 -6.46 8.89
N ILE A 207 15.05 -7.59 8.87
CA ILE A 207 14.16 -7.97 9.96
C ILE A 207 14.96 -8.77 10.98
N ILE A 208 14.99 -8.31 12.22
CA ILE A 208 15.69 -8.96 13.32
C ILE A 208 14.69 -9.79 14.13
N GLY A 209 14.91 -11.11 14.16
CA GLY A 209 14.08 -12.04 14.92
C GLY A 209 12.82 -12.48 14.18
N ARG A 210 12.94 -13.53 13.36
CA ARG A 210 11.82 -14.12 12.59
C ARG A 210 10.62 -14.51 13.45
N GLY A 211 10.85 -14.99 14.68
CA GLY A 211 9.78 -15.39 15.59
C GLY A 211 8.81 -14.25 15.94
N ALA A 212 9.31 -13.02 16.10
CA ALA A 212 8.46 -11.87 16.39
C ALA A 212 7.59 -11.47 15.18
N ALA A 213 8.16 -11.50 13.97
CA ALA A 213 7.43 -11.24 12.74
C ALA A 213 6.33 -12.29 12.50
N ARG A 214 6.66 -13.59 12.61
CA ARG A 214 5.69 -14.68 12.48
C ARG A 214 4.57 -14.59 13.52
N ALA A 215 4.91 -14.30 14.78
CA ALA A 215 3.92 -14.14 15.84
C ALA A 215 3.00 -12.92 15.60
N ALA A 216 3.54 -11.82 15.07
CA ALA A 216 2.76 -10.64 14.71
C ALA A 216 1.73 -10.95 13.61
N LEU A 217 2.14 -11.71 12.58
CA LEU A 217 1.25 -12.17 11.52
C LEU A 217 0.16 -13.13 12.03
N ALA A 218 0.53 -14.07 12.91
CA ALA A 218 -0.39 -15.04 13.49
C ALA A 218 -1.45 -14.39 14.39
N LYS A 219 -1.08 -13.36 15.14
CA LYS A 219 -1.97 -12.71 16.11
C LYS A 219 -2.67 -11.47 15.58
N GLY A 220 -2.30 -10.97 14.40
CA GLY A 220 -2.71 -9.65 13.94
C GLY A 220 -2.04 -8.48 14.65
N ARG A 221 -1.21 -8.73 15.68
CA ARG A 221 -0.57 -7.68 16.48
C ARG A 221 0.80 -8.09 16.98
N GLY A 222 1.73 -7.15 17.05
CA GLY A 222 3.07 -7.41 17.53
C GLY A 222 4.03 -6.28 17.21
N SER A 223 5.33 -6.59 17.26
CA SER A 223 6.38 -5.65 16.92
C SER A 223 7.44 -6.36 16.10
N VAL A 224 7.85 -5.74 14.99
CA VAL A 224 8.90 -6.25 14.10
C VAL A 224 10.09 -5.31 14.21
N LEU A 225 11.23 -5.83 14.67
CA LEU A 225 12.45 -5.05 14.76
C LEU A 225 13.08 -4.96 13.36
N MET A 226 13.26 -3.73 12.88
CA MET A 226 13.86 -3.41 11.59
C MET A 226 15.23 -2.78 11.83
N ARG A 227 16.19 -3.14 10.99
CA ARG A 227 17.57 -2.64 11.04
C ARG A 227 18.03 -2.25 9.64
N ALA A 228 18.81 -1.18 9.54
CA ALA A 228 19.44 -0.75 8.32
C ALA A 228 20.37 -1.85 7.75
N ARG A 229 20.46 -1.93 6.42
CA ARG A 229 21.51 -2.73 5.76
C ARG A 229 22.75 -1.87 5.60
N LEU A 230 23.89 -2.42 5.98
CA LEU A 230 25.17 -1.73 5.95
C LEU A 230 26.33 -2.71 5.82
N HIS A 231 27.47 -2.18 5.45
CA HIS A 231 28.77 -2.86 5.45
C HIS A 231 29.88 -1.88 5.82
N VAL A 232 31.06 -2.41 6.14
CA VAL A 232 32.24 -1.61 6.47
C VAL A 232 33.16 -1.58 5.25
N GLU A 233 33.62 -0.39 4.86
CA GLU A 233 34.59 -0.18 3.77
C GLU A 233 35.85 0.51 4.33
N GLU A 234 37.04 0.13 3.85
CA GLU A 234 38.24 0.93 4.05
C GLU A 234 38.29 2.02 2.97
N ILE A 235 38.05 3.28 3.37
CA ILE A 235 37.95 4.41 2.42
C ILE A 235 39.30 5.07 2.16
N ARG A 236 40.25 4.95 3.11
CA ARG A 236 41.63 5.45 3.03
C ARG A 236 42.49 4.58 3.93
N LYS A 237 43.81 4.58 3.70
CA LYS A 237 44.77 3.84 4.53
C LYS A 237 44.55 4.11 6.02
N ASP A 238 44.26 3.05 6.77
CA ASP A 238 43.98 3.08 8.21
C ASP A 238 42.72 3.90 8.59
N ARG A 239 41.74 4.01 7.70
CA ARG A 239 40.41 4.61 7.97
C ARG A 239 39.28 3.78 7.38
N GLU A 240 38.43 3.30 8.28
CA GLU A 240 37.18 2.61 7.96
C GLU A 240 35.99 3.57 7.94
N ALA A 241 34.97 3.21 7.17
CA ALA A 241 33.66 3.84 7.19
C ALA A 241 32.55 2.79 7.22
N ILE A 242 31.48 3.09 7.95
CA ILE A 242 30.23 2.32 7.89
C ILE A 242 29.37 2.93 6.78
N ILE A 243 29.01 2.10 5.81
CA ILE A 243 28.21 2.50 4.65
C ILE A 243 26.81 1.93 4.82
N VAL A 244 25.81 2.80 4.94
CA VAL A 244 24.40 2.41 5.01
C VAL A 244 23.80 2.44 3.61
N THR A 245 23.27 1.30 3.17
CA THR A 245 22.69 1.11 1.83
C THR A 245 21.17 0.99 1.81
N GLU A 246 20.56 0.60 2.93
CA GLU A 246 19.10 0.52 3.09
C GLU A 246 18.72 0.99 4.50
N ILE A 247 17.60 1.70 4.62
CA ILE A 247 17.11 2.22 5.91
C ILE A 247 15.78 1.57 6.31
N PRO A 248 15.46 1.50 7.62
CA PRO A 248 14.18 0.96 8.07
C PRO A 248 12.97 1.70 7.47
N TYR A 249 11.85 0.99 7.34
CA TYR A 249 10.62 1.56 6.78
C TYR A 249 10.07 2.70 7.65
N GLN A 250 9.52 3.73 6.99
CA GLN A 250 8.98 4.96 7.61
C GLN A 250 10.03 5.77 8.41
N VAL A 251 11.32 5.58 8.14
CA VAL A 251 12.39 6.45 8.65
C VAL A 251 12.71 7.51 7.62
N ASN A 252 12.70 8.77 8.03
CA ASN A 252 13.20 9.88 7.24
C ASN A 252 14.75 9.87 7.28
N LYS A 253 15.40 9.85 6.10
CA LYS A 253 16.85 9.74 6.00
C LYS A 253 17.56 10.98 6.56
N ALA A 254 17.11 12.19 6.21
CA ALA A 254 17.68 13.44 6.71
C ALA A 254 17.58 13.55 8.24
N SER A 255 16.39 13.29 8.82
CA SER A 255 16.19 13.29 10.27
C SER A 255 17.01 12.21 10.98
N MET A 256 17.21 11.05 10.36
CA MET A 256 18.07 10.00 10.90
C MET A 256 19.53 10.49 10.97
N ILE A 257 20.02 11.13 9.91
CA ILE A 257 21.38 11.70 9.85
C ILE A 257 21.55 12.82 10.88
N GLU A 258 20.58 13.74 10.98
CA GLU A 258 20.55 14.79 12.00
C GLU A 258 20.60 14.20 13.41
N LYS A 259 19.84 13.14 13.66
CA LYS A 259 19.82 12.46 14.96
C LYS A 259 21.17 11.81 15.28
N ILE A 260 21.83 11.19 14.31
CA ILE A 260 23.18 10.65 14.50
C ILE A 260 24.15 11.77 14.86
N ALA A 261 24.13 12.89 14.13
CA ALA A 261 24.98 14.05 14.39
C ALA A 261 24.75 14.66 15.78
N GLU A 262 23.49 14.73 16.24
CA GLU A 262 23.12 15.14 17.60
C GLU A 262 23.74 14.19 18.64
N MET A 263 23.57 12.88 18.47
CA MET A 263 24.11 11.88 19.42
C MET A 263 25.64 11.86 19.47
N VAL A 264 26.32 12.18 18.37
CA VAL A 264 27.78 12.36 18.33
C VAL A 264 28.19 13.62 19.10
N ARG A 265 27.47 14.74 18.90
CA ARG A 265 27.72 16.00 19.62
C ARG A 265 27.54 15.85 21.13
N ASP A 266 26.53 15.10 21.54
CA ASP A 266 26.22 14.80 22.95
C ASP A 266 27.14 13.73 23.57
N LYS A 267 28.12 13.23 22.80
CA LYS A 267 29.05 12.16 23.20
C LYS A 267 28.33 10.87 23.65
N LYS A 268 27.12 10.64 23.13
CA LYS A 268 26.41 9.36 23.28
C LYS A 268 26.92 8.32 22.28
N ILE A 269 27.36 8.78 21.12
CA ILE A 269 28.05 7.98 20.11
C ILE A 269 29.47 8.53 19.96
N GLU A 270 30.46 7.71 20.27
CA GLU A 270 31.88 8.06 20.10
C GLU A 270 32.49 7.28 18.92
N GLY A 271 33.64 7.72 18.43
CA GLY A 271 34.37 7.04 17.35
C GLY A 271 33.98 7.46 15.93
N ILE A 272 33.02 8.37 15.75
CA ILE A 272 32.68 8.97 14.45
C ILE A 272 33.54 10.22 14.22
N SER A 273 34.07 10.36 13.02
CA SER A 273 34.88 11.49 12.59
C SER A 273 34.16 12.42 11.62
N ASP A 274 33.35 11.86 10.71
CA ASP A 274 32.57 12.61 9.73
C ASP A 274 31.30 11.83 9.33
N LEU A 275 30.29 12.54 8.83
CA LEU A 275 29.00 11.97 8.40
C LEU A 275 28.58 12.65 7.09
N ARG A 276 28.42 11.86 6.02
CA ARG A 276 28.08 12.36 4.68
C ARG A 276 26.90 11.59 4.10
N ASP A 277 26.04 12.30 3.37
CA ASP A 277 25.04 11.69 2.51
C ASP A 277 25.51 11.74 1.06
N GLU A 278 25.85 10.56 0.52
CA GLU A 278 26.27 10.37 -0.86
C GLU A 278 25.16 9.68 -1.68
N SER A 279 23.91 9.70 -1.18
CA SER A 279 22.77 9.11 -1.88
C SER A 279 22.48 9.85 -3.18
N ASP A 280 22.09 9.10 -4.20
CA ASP A 280 21.71 9.63 -5.51
C ASP A 280 20.40 8.98 -5.98
N ARG A 281 20.10 9.10 -7.29
CA ARG A 281 18.92 8.45 -7.88
C ARG A 281 19.03 6.93 -7.96
N GLN A 282 20.23 6.36 -7.82
CA GLN A 282 20.49 4.93 -7.94
C GLN A 282 20.39 4.21 -6.59
N GLY A 283 20.55 4.92 -5.48
CA GLY A 283 20.33 4.33 -4.16
C GLY A 283 20.73 5.19 -2.98
N VAL A 284 20.47 4.65 -1.79
CA VAL A 284 20.88 5.25 -0.52
C VAL A 284 22.35 4.92 -0.27
N ARG A 285 23.15 5.94 0.06
CA ARG A 285 24.54 5.78 0.51
C ARG A 285 24.84 6.81 1.59
N VAL A 286 24.63 6.43 2.85
CA VAL A 286 25.05 7.28 4.00
C VAL A 286 26.39 6.77 4.50
N VAL A 287 27.39 7.65 4.51
CA VAL A 287 28.77 7.35 4.87
C VAL A 287 29.08 7.87 6.27
N ILE A 288 29.40 6.97 7.18
CA ILE A 288 29.78 7.27 8.56
C ILE A 288 31.27 6.97 8.72
N GLU A 289 32.12 7.99 8.63
CA GLU A 289 33.57 7.83 8.65
C GLU A 289 34.07 7.71 10.10
N LEU A 290 34.83 6.65 10.39
CA LEU A 290 35.31 6.37 11.74
C LEU A 290 36.63 7.09 12.04
N LYS A 291 36.90 7.32 13.33
CA LYS A 291 38.24 7.74 13.80
C LYS A 291 39.22 6.56 13.66
N ARG A 292 40.51 6.86 13.51
CA ARG A 292 41.57 5.84 13.28
C ARG A 292 41.65 4.77 14.37
N ASP A 293 41.29 5.12 15.59
CA ASP A 293 41.33 4.28 16.79
C ASP A 293 39.97 3.68 17.15
N ALA A 294 38.92 3.96 16.37
CA ALA A 294 37.58 3.47 16.64
C ALA A 294 37.36 2.07 16.03
N MET A 295 36.80 1.16 16.83
CA MET A 295 36.39 -0.16 16.34
C MET A 295 34.98 -0.08 15.73
N ALA A 296 34.84 -0.46 14.46
CA ALA A 296 33.57 -0.39 13.73
C ALA A 296 32.39 -1.06 14.47
N ASP A 297 32.58 -2.26 15.02
CA ASP A 297 31.53 -2.99 15.75
C ASP A 297 31.03 -2.24 16.99
N VAL A 298 31.90 -1.51 17.68
CA VAL A 298 31.54 -0.75 18.89
C VAL A 298 30.73 0.48 18.51
N VAL A 299 31.11 1.18 17.45
CA VAL A 299 30.37 2.34 16.92
C VAL A 299 29.02 1.88 16.35
N LEU A 300 28.99 0.75 15.65
CA LEU A 300 27.79 0.18 15.06
C LEU A 300 26.73 -0.17 16.12
N ASN A 301 27.14 -0.78 17.23
CA ASN A 301 26.23 -1.08 18.34
C ASN A 301 25.67 0.19 19.00
N GLN A 302 26.49 1.25 19.12
CA GLN A 302 26.02 2.55 19.60
C GLN A 302 25.01 3.17 18.63
N LEU A 303 25.29 3.12 17.33
CA LEU A 303 24.38 3.61 16.29
C LEU A 303 23.02 2.89 16.34
N TYR A 304 22.98 1.56 16.45
CA TYR A 304 21.71 0.84 16.59
C TYR A 304 20.93 1.18 17.86
N ARG A 305 21.62 1.57 18.94
CA ARG A 305 20.98 1.87 20.23
C ARG A 305 20.47 3.31 20.30
N PHE A 306 21.18 4.26 19.69
CA PHE A 306 20.96 5.69 19.88
C PHE A 306 20.46 6.42 18.63
N SER A 307 20.34 5.74 17.49
CA SER A 307 19.82 6.32 16.24
C SER A 307 18.66 5.51 15.66
N GLN A 308 18.09 6.02 14.55
CA GLN A 308 17.02 5.34 13.81
C GLN A 308 17.53 4.27 12.82
N LEU A 309 18.84 3.95 12.81
CA LEU A 309 19.35 2.80 12.05
C LEU A 309 18.78 1.47 12.52
N GLN A 310 18.17 1.43 13.71
CA GLN A 310 17.33 0.33 14.15
C GLN A 310 16.09 0.88 14.83
N THR A 311 14.92 0.42 14.40
CA THR A 311 13.63 0.83 14.95
C THR A 311 12.64 -0.33 14.92
N SER A 312 11.49 -0.20 15.55
CA SER A 312 10.44 -1.22 15.52
C SER A 312 9.22 -0.75 14.74
N PHE A 313 8.65 -1.66 13.95
CA PHE A 313 7.35 -1.50 13.33
C PHE A 313 6.29 -2.15 14.23
N GLY A 314 5.38 -1.34 14.78
CA GLY A 314 4.25 -1.85 15.56
C GLY A 314 3.17 -2.41 14.65
N VAL A 315 3.06 -3.73 14.56
CA VAL A 315 2.03 -4.40 13.75
C VAL A 315 0.70 -4.34 14.48
N ASN A 316 -0.33 -3.87 13.79
CA ASN A 316 -1.72 -3.88 14.25
C ASN A 316 -2.65 -4.01 13.04
N MET A 317 -3.01 -5.24 12.71
CA MET A 317 -3.76 -5.62 11.51
C MET A 317 -5.26 -5.47 11.69
N LEU A 318 -5.68 -4.23 11.90
CA LEU A 318 -7.08 -3.85 12.04
C LEU A 318 -7.63 -3.40 10.68
N ALA A 319 -8.71 -4.03 10.20
CA ALA A 319 -9.38 -3.66 8.96
C ALA A 319 -10.90 -3.81 9.08
N LEU A 320 -11.64 -3.25 8.13
CA LEU A 320 -13.09 -3.42 8.05
C LEU A 320 -13.40 -4.74 7.37
N ASN A 321 -13.93 -5.70 8.12
CA ASN A 321 -14.49 -6.94 7.59
C ASN A 321 -16.01 -6.80 7.55
N GLN A 322 -16.60 -6.72 6.35
CA GLN A 322 -18.04 -6.50 6.16
C GLN A 322 -18.57 -5.28 6.95
N GLY A 323 -17.79 -4.19 6.99
CA GLY A 323 -18.14 -2.95 7.69
C GLY A 323 -17.85 -2.94 9.18
N ARG A 324 -17.33 -4.04 9.76
CA ARG A 324 -16.97 -4.12 11.18
C ARG A 324 -15.44 -4.04 11.36
N PRO A 325 -14.93 -3.18 12.26
CA PRO A 325 -13.50 -3.13 12.55
C PRO A 325 -13.08 -4.37 13.34
N GLU A 326 -12.20 -5.19 12.76
CA GLU A 326 -11.76 -6.45 13.33
C GLU A 326 -10.23 -6.55 13.29
N LEU A 327 -9.64 -7.08 14.37
CA LEU A 327 -8.23 -7.44 14.42
C LEU A 327 -8.09 -8.80 13.75
N LEU A 328 -7.37 -8.84 12.64
CA LEU A 328 -7.31 -10.00 11.74
C LEU A 328 -5.89 -10.56 11.70
N SER A 329 -5.75 -11.88 11.69
CA SER A 329 -4.47 -12.55 11.39
C SER A 329 -4.20 -12.57 9.88
N LEU A 330 -2.99 -13.01 9.49
CA LEU A 330 -2.68 -13.28 8.08
C LEU A 330 -3.70 -14.24 7.45
N LYS A 331 -4.06 -15.31 8.16
CA LYS A 331 -5.02 -16.31 7.70
C LYS A 331 -6.40 -15.70 7.48
N ASP A 332 -6.86 -14.85 8.40
CA ASP A 332 -8.17 -14.19 8.29
C ASP A 332 -8.21 -13.22 7.10
N LEU A 333 -7.14 -12.44 6.88
CA LEU A 333 -7.04 -11.52 5.76
C LEU A 333 -7.01 -12.25 4.41
N ILE A 334 -6.26 -13.35 4.30
CA ILE A 334 -6.25 -14.21 3.12
C ILE A 334 -7.64 -14.80 2.88
N GLY A 335 -8.29 -15.31 3.92
CA GLY A 335 -9.64 -15.86 3.83
C GLY A 335 -10.67 -14.82 3.37
N ALA A 336 -10.62 -13.61 3.93
CA ALA A 336 -11.48 -12.50 3.53
C ALA A 336 -11.29 -12.11 2.06
N PHE A 337 -10.03 -12.07 1.59
CA PHE A 337 -9.72 -11.81 0.18
C PHE A 337 -10.24 -12.92 -0.74
N ILE A 338 -10.00 -14.19 -0.42
CA ILE A 338 -10.45 -15.34 -1.24
C ILE A 338 -11.97 -15.36 -1.34
N ALA A 339 -12.68 -15.24 -0.22
CA ALA A 339 -14.15 -15.21 -0.19
C ALA A 339 -14.72 -14.07 -1.06
N PHE A 340 -14.08 -12.89 -1.03
CA PHE A 340 -14.46 -11.79 -1.90
C PHE A 340 -14.16 -12.08 -3.38
N ARG A 341 -13.02 -12.69 -3.70
CA ARG A 341 -12.69 -13.08 -5.07
C ARG A 341 -13.68 -14.09 -5.63
N GLU A 342 -14.15 -15.05 -4.85
CA GLU A 342 -15.19 -15.99 -5.25
C GLU A 342 -16.49 -15.27 -5.61
N GLN A 343 -16.91 -14.30 -4.79
CA GLN A 343 -18.08 -13.46 -5.07
C GLN A 343 -17.91 -12.70 -6.39
N VAL A 344 -16.77 -12.02 -6.59
CA VAL A 344 -16.48 -11.24 -7.79
C VAL A 344 -16.51 -12.13 -9.05
N VAL A 345 -15.83 -13.29 -9.02
CA VAL A 345 -15.80 -14.21 -10.17
C VAL A 345 -17.19 -14.79 -10.46
N THR A 346 -17.97 -15.10 -9.43
CA THR A 346 -19.34 -15.59 -9.58
C THR A 346 -20.24 -14.54 -10.23
N ARG A 347 -20.17 -13.28 -9.78
CA ARG A 347 -20.94 -12.17 -10.36
C ARG A 347 -20.56 -11.92 -11.82
N ARG A 348 -19.26 -11.87 -12.11
CA ARG A 348 -18.73 -11.75 -13.48
C ARG A 348 -19.28 -12.84 -14.40
N THR A 349 -19.21 -14.09 -13.95
CA THR A 349 -19.69 -15.25 -14.73
C THR A 349 -21.19 -15.16 -15.00
N LYS A 350 -21.98 -14.68 -14.03
CA LYS A 350 -23.42 -14.43 -14.22
C LYS A 350 -23.68 -13.31 -15.22
N PHE A 351 -22.90 -12.23 -15.17
CA PHE A 351 -22.98 -11.12 -16.12
C PHE A 351 -22.70 -11.59 -17.55
N ASP A 352 -21.60 -12.32 -17.77
CA ASP A 352 -21.23 -12.86 -19.07
C ASP A 352 -22.28 -13.84 -19.60
N LEU A 353 -22.80 -14.72 -18.74
CA LEU A 353 -23.86 -15.66 -19.09
C LEU A 353 -25.15 -14.94 -19.51
N LYS A 354 -25.54 -13.87 -18.80
CA LYS A 354 -26.71 -13.06 -19.15
C LYS A 354 -26.51 -12.41 -20.52
N LYS A 355 -25.38 -11.75 -20.74
CA LYS A 355 -25.05 -11.10 -22.02
C LYS A 355 -25.03 -12.09 -23.19
N ALA A 356 -24.49 -13.29 -22.98
CA ALA A 356 -24.48 -14.35 -23.98
C ALA A 356 -25.90 -14.86 -24.29
N ARG A 357 -26.77 -15.00 -23.29
CA ARG A 357 -28.19 -15.38 -23.47
C ARG A 357 -28.98 -14.32 -24.21
N ASP A 358 -28.83 -13.06 -23.84
CA ASP A 358 -29.51 -11.94 -24.50
C ASP A 358 -29.10 -11.87 -25.98
N ARG A 359 -27.80 -12.03 -26.27
CA ARG A 359 -27.31 -12.08 -27.65
C ARG A 359 -27.81 -13.29 -28.42
N ALA A 360 -27.87 -14.46 -27.79
CA ALA A 360 -28.41 -15.67 -28.43
C ALA A 360 -29.89 -15.48 -28.77
N HIS A 361 -30.67 -14.83 -27.89
CA HIS A 361 -32.07 -14.53 -28.14
C HIS A 361 -32.28 -13.64 -29.38
N GLU A 362 -31.50 -12.55 -29.51
CA GLU A 362 -31.51 -11.69 -30.69
C GLU A 362 -31.14 -12.45 -31.97
N LEU A 363 -30.09 -13.27 -31.92
CA LEU A 363 -29.61 -14.03 -33.08
C LEU A 363 -30.62 -15.08 -33.54
N VAL A 364 -31.32 -15.73 -32.62
CA VAL A 364 -32.40 -16.67 -32.95
C VAL A 364 -33.54 -15.93 -33.67
N GLY A 365 -33.93 -14.75 -33.18
CA GLY A 365 -34.95 -13.91 -33.84
C GLY A 365 -34.53 -13.51 -35.26
N LEU A 366 -33.29 -13.04 -35.44
CA LEU A 366 -32.74 -12.70 -36.74
C LEU A 366 -32.68 -13.90 -37.69
N ALA A 367 -32.26 -15.07 -37.19
CA ALA A 367 -32.21 -16.29 -37.99
C ALA A 367 -33.60 -16.70 -38.49
N ILE A 368 -34.63 -16.60 -37.65
CA ILE A 368 -36.02 -16.87 -38.02
C ILE A 368 -36.52 -15.83 -39.03
N ALA A 369 -36.23 -14.55 -38.82
CA ALA A 369 -36.63 -13.48 -39.74
C ALA A 369 -36.00 -13.66 -41.14
N VAL A 370 -34.71 -14.00 -41.20
CA VAL A 370 -34.01 -14.30 -42.46
C VAL A 370 -34.59 -15.54 -43.15
N ALA A 371 -35.00 -16.55 -42.38
CA ALA A 371 -35.60 -17.76 -42.94
C ALA A 371 -37.00 -17.53 -43.53
N ASN A 372 -37.71 -16.47 -43.12
CA ASN A 372 -39.07 -16.12 -43.58
C ASN A 372 -39.08 -14.69 -44.14
N ILE A 373 -38.06 -14.34 -44.93
CA ILE A 373 -37.80 -12.94 -45.31
C ILE A 373 -38.94 -12.33 -46.15
N ASP A 374 -39.59 -13.13 -46.98
CA ASP A 374 -40.65 -12.66 -47.87
C ASP A 374 -41.94 -12.32 -47.10
N GLU A 375 -42.28 -13.05 -46.03
CA GLU A 375 -43.44 -12.74 -45.17
C GLU A 375 -43.17 -11.60 -44.18
N VAL A 376 -41.89 -11.35 -43.87
CA VAL A 376 -41.46 -10.26 -42.97
C VAL A 376 -41.44 -8.90 -43.68
N ILE A 377 -41.16 -8.88 -45.00
CA ILE A 377 -41.21 -7.69 -45.88
C ILE A 377 -42.67 -7.32 -46.17
#